data_AF-A0A933A120-F1
#
_entry.id   AF-A0A933A120-F1
#
_cell.length_a   1.000
_cell.length_b   1.000
_cell.length_c   1.000
_cell.angle_alpha   90.00
_cell.angle_beta   90.00
_cell.angle_gamma   90.00
#
_symmetry.space_group_name_H-M   'P 1'
#
loop_
_entity.id
_entity.type
_entity.pdbx_description
1 polymer ?
#
loop_
_entity_poly.entity_id
_entity_poly.type
_entity_poly.pdbx_seq_one_letter_code
_entity_poly.pdbx_strand_id
1 'polypeptide(L)' 'MSLAQAIQEFLAFLEIEKSARPHTLDAYRRDFALLARYLGGHGLPAEVETLTAAVLRG' A
#
# COMPACT_ATOMS: atom_id res chain seq x y z
N MET A 1 8.65 8.54 3.80
CA MET A 1 7.91 8.47 2.53
C MET A 1 6.44 8.23 2.84
N SER A 2 5.50 8.92 2.18
CA SER A 2 4.07 8.63 2.43
C SER A 2 3.67 7.27 1.85
N LEU A 3 2.70 6.61 2.47
CA LEU A 3 2.13 5.35 2.00
C LEU A 3 1.59 5.49 0.58
N ALA A 4 0.95 6.62 0.25
CA ALA A 4 0.44 6.87 -1.09
C ALA A 4 1.55 6.91 -2.14
N GLN A 5 2.68 7.58 -1.86
CA GLN A 5 3.83 7.61 -2.76
C GLN A 5 4.41 6.20 -2.96
N ALA A 6 4.61 5.46 -1.87
CA ALA A 6 5.16 4.11 -1.91
C ALA A 6 4.26 3.12 -2.68
N ILE A 7 2.94 3.24 -2.54
CA ILE A 7 1.98 2.43 -3.31
C ILE A 7 2.12 2.71 -4.81
N GLN A 8 2.24 3.98 -5.22
CA GLN A 8 2.39 4.33 -6.63
C GLN A 8 3.71 3.80 -7.20
N GLU A 9 4.82 3.97 -6.47
CA GLU A 9 6.13 3.44 -6.87
C GLU A 9 6.11 1.91 -6.99
N PHE A 10 5.48 1.22 -6.03
CA PHE A 10 5.36 -0.24 -6.07
C PHE A 10 4.48 -0.74 -7.21
N LEU A 11 3.34 -0.08 -7.48
CA LEU A 11 2.48 -0.43 -8.61
C LEU A 11 3.19 -0.21 -9.96
N ALA A 12 3.95 0.88 -10.09
CA ALA A 12 4.77 1.13 -11.28
C ALA A 12 5.87 0.06 -11.45
N PHE A 13 6.52 -0.34 -10.35
CA PHE A 13 7.47 -1.45 -10.34
C PHE A 13 6.80 -2.77 -10.80
N LEU A 14 5.60 -3.09 -10.30
CA LEU A 14 4.90 -4.30 -10.72
C LEU A 14 4.53 -4.26 -12.20
N GLU A 15 4.08 -3.11 -12.71
CA GLU A 15 3.71 -2.94 -14.12
C GLU A 15 4.92 -3.07 -15.04
N ILE A 16 6.02 -2.36 -14.74
CA ILE A 16 7.19 -2.26 -15.62
C ILE A 16 8.12 -3.46 -15.43
N GLU A 17 8.61 -3.65 -14.20
CA GLU A 17 9.69 -4.61 -13.91
C GLU A 17 9.17 -6.05 -13.79
N LYS A 18 7.92 -6.23 -13.35
CA LYS A 18 7.30 -7.56 -13.22
C LYS A 18 6.31 -7.88 -14.33
N SER A 19 6.05 -6.95 -15.25
CA SER A 19 5.04 -7.13 -16.31
C SER A 19 3.71 -7.66 -15.76
N ALA A 20 3.32 -7.20 -14.56
CA ALA A 20 2.12 -7.66 -13.89
C ALA A 20 0.90 -7.36 -14.76
N ARG A 21 -0.02 -8.32 -14.84
CA ARG A 21 -1.23 -8.16 -15.66
C ARG A 21 -2.16 -7.11 -15.04
N PRO A 22 -3.00 -6.43 -15.84
CA PRO A 22 -3.91 -5.40 -15.33
C PRO A 22 -4.75 -5.85 -14.14
N HIS A 23 -5.31 -7.06 -14.19
CA HIS A 23 -6.11 -7.61 -13.10
C HIS A 23 -5.31 -7.82 -11.79
N THR A 24 -4.00 -8.06 -11.88
CA THR A 24 -3.11 -8.15 -10.72
C THR A 24 -2.90 -6.77 -10.10
N LEU A 25 -2.65 -5.74 -10.92
CA LEU A 25 -2.51 -4.36 -10.45
C LEU A 25 -3.81 -3.88 -9.79
N ASP A 26 -4.97 -4.22 -10.36
CA ASP A 26 -6.28 -3.90 -9.78
C ASP A 26 -6.50 -4.58 -8.42
N ALA A 27 -6.06 -5.83 -8.26
CA ALA A 27 -6.10 -6.51 -6.98
C ALA A 27 -5.26 -5.77 -5.92
N TYR A 28 -4.00 -5.44 -6.23
CA TYR A 28 -3.16 -4.65 -5.33
C TYR A 28 -3.75 -3.29 -5.00
N ARG A 29 -4.32 -2.57 -5.98
CA ARG A 29 -4.99 -1.28 -5.74
C ARG A 29 -6.11 -1.41 -4.71
N ARG A 30 -6.93 -2.46 -4.80
CA ARG A 30 -8.00 -2.71 -3.83
C ARG A 30 -7.45 -3.02 -2.44
N ASP A 31 -6.44 -3.87 -2.35
CA ASP A 31 -5.83 -4.24 -1.06
C ASP A 31 -5.20 -3.02 -0.36
N PHE A 32 -4.49 -2.18 -1.11
CA PHE A 32 -3.91 -0.96 -0.57
C PHE A 32 -4.95 0.08 -0.17
N ALA A 33 -6.09 0.16 -0.87
CA ALA A 33 -7.20 1.02 -0.46
C ALA A 33 -7.81 0.55 0.87
N LEU A 34 -7.91 -0.76 1.11
CA LEU A 34 -8.34 -1.31 2.38
C LEU A 34 -7.35 -0.98 3.51
N LEU A 35 -6.05 -1.10 3.25
CA LEU A 35 -5.01 -0.72 4.21
C LEU A 35 -5.10 0.78 4.57
N ALA A 36 -5.18 1.65 3.57
CA ALA A 36 -5.28 3.10 3.82
C ALA A 36 -6.51 3.46 4.66
N ARG A 37 -7.65 2.80 4.38
CA ARG A 37 -8.88 2.96 5.18
C ARG A 37 -8.70 2.45 6.61
N TYR A 38 -8.05 1.31 6.80
CA TYR A 38 -7.77 0.76 8.13
C TYR A 38 -6.93 1.74 8.97
N LEU A 39 -5.83 2.24 8.39
CA LEU A 39 -4.94 3.17 9.08
C LEU A 39 -5.66 4.47 9.46
N GLY A 40 -6.40 5.06 8.51
CA GLY A 40 -7.18 6.27 8.77
C GLY A 40 -8.29 6.07 9.82
N GLY A 41 -8.93 4.90 9.85
CA GLY A 41 -9.96 4.56 10.84
C GLY A 41 -9.41 4.37 12.26
N HIS A 42 -8.13 4.05 12.41
CA HIS A 42 -7.47 3.84 13.71
C HIS A 42 -6.55 5.00 14.12
N GLY A 43 -6.52 6.09 13.35
CA GLY A 43 -5.63 7.23 13.61
C GLY A 43 -4.15 6.88 13.49
N LEU A 44 -3.82 5.83 12.72
CA LEU A 44 -2.46 5.36 12.55
C LEU A 44 -1.72 6.20 11.50
N PRO A 45 -0.41 6.42 11.70
CA PRO A 45 0.43 7.16 10.76
C PRO A 45 0.45 6.48 9.39
N ALA A 46 0.48 7.28 8.33
CA ALA A 46 0.52 6.83 6.95
C ALA A 46 1.93 6.99 6.35
N GLU A 47 2.96 7.10 7.18
CA GLU A 47 4.36 7.10 6.79
C GLU A 47 4.88 5.66 6.80
N VAL A 48 5.45 5.20 5.68
CA VAL A 48 5.88 3.80 5.50
C VAL A 48 6.87 3.37 6.58
N GLU A 49 7.77 4.25 6.97
CA GLU A 49 8.81 3.98 7.96
C GLU A 49 8.26 3.74 9.37
N THR A 50 7.01 4.17 9.62
CA THR A 50 6.32 4.00 10.91
C THR A 50 5.44 2.75 10.94
N LEU A 51 5.10 2.20 9.77
CA LEU A 51 4.26 1.01 9.63
C LEU A 51 5.07 -0.25 9.95
N THR A 52 5.11 -0.60 11.23
CA THR A 52 5.71 -1.86 11.69
C THR A 52 4.66 -2.95 11.84
N ALA A 53 5.10 -4.21 11.85
CA ALA A 53 4.21 -5.33 12.12
C ALA A 53 3.55 -5.24 13.52
N ALA A 54 4.16 -4.55 14.48
CA ALA A 54 3.53 -4.27 15.77
C ALA A 54 2.36 -3.29 15.62
N VAL A 55 2.55 -2.21 14.85
CA VAL A 55 1.51 -1.22 14.54
C VAL A 55 0.32 -1.85 13.79
N LEU A 56 0.60 -2.76 12.86
CA LEU A 56 -0.43 -3.43 12.07
C LEU A 56 -1.15 -4.56 12.81
N ARG A 57 -0.54 -5.13 13.85
CA ARG A 57 -1.14 -6.20 14.66
C ARG A 57 -1.97 -5.70 15.84
N GLY A 58 -1.89 -4.40 16.17
CA GLY A 58 -2.77 -3.67 17.09
C GLY A 58 -3.20 -4.45 18.32
#